data_AF-A0AAX0J2Y5-F1
#
_entry.id   AF-A0AAX0J2Y5-F1
#
_cell.length_a   1.000
_cell.length_b   1.000
_cell.length_c   1.000
_cell.angle_alpha   90.00
_cell.angle_beta   90.00
_cell.angle_gamma   90.00
#
_symmetry.space_group_name_H-M   'P 1'
#
loop_
_entity.id
_entity.type
_entity.pdbx_description
1 polymer ?
#
loop_
_entity_poly.entity_id
_entity_poly.type
_entity_poly.pdbx_seq_one_letter_code
_entity_poly.pdbx_strand_id
1 'polypeptide(L)'
;MLNPYFRDVMLEQLTIDPWRIPVVVLSAVGTYIGFLALVKIFGTRVLAKMTAFDAVVLVMFGAVAGRVTIGHPPTLAAGLIGLSTLMLLEAIFGQIRRFSRFQHTLNGRSHVVMAHGEIITEQLRKTRLSYSDVRLAVRRAGLASLSQVQCMILEPTGDLSVIREGVSMDPELLKNVAGVEYIYP
;
A
#
# COMPACT_ATOMS: atom_id res chain seq x y z
N MET A 1 -22.74 -21.76 -41.53
CA MET A 1 -23.09 -20.33 -41.74
C MET A 1 -23.69 -19.82 -40.45
N LEU A 2 -23.06 -18.85 -39.77
CA LEU A 2 -23.60 -18.24 -38.55
C LEU A 2 -24.91 -17.50 -38.88
N ASN A 3 -25.91 -17.62 -38.00
CA ASN A 3 -27.20 -16.93 -38.12
C ASN A 3 -26.96 -15.41 -38.29
N PRO A 4 -27.55 -14.74 -39.30
CA PRO A 4 -27.38 -13.30 -39.53
C PRO A 4 -27.68 -12.46 -38.27
N TYR A 5 -28.69 -12.83 -37.49
CA TYR A 5 -28.99 -12.16 -36.22
C TYR A 5 -27.84 -12.27 -35.21
N PHE A 6 -27.20 -13.44 -35.16
CA PHE A 6 -26.04 -13.68 -34.30
C PHE A 6 -24.81 -12.92 -34.79
N ARG A 7 -24.65 -12.77 -36.11
CA ARG A 7 -23.58 -11.96 -36.71
C ARG A 7 -23.77 -10.47 -36.41
N ASP A 8 -24.99 -9.96 -36.50
CA ASP A 8 -25.27 -8.54 -36.24
C ASP A 8 -25.07 -8.20 -34.76
N VAL A 9 -25.54 -9.06 -33.85
CA VAL A 9 -25.27 -8.91 -32.40
C VAL A 9 -23.77 -9.02 -32.10
N MET A 10 -23.05 -9.94 -32.74
CA MET A 10 -21.59 -10.03 -32.61
C MET A 10 -20.92 -8.76 -33.11
N LEU A 11 -21.29 -8.25 -34.30
CA LEU A 11 -20.69 -7.05 -34.88
C LEU A 11 -20.99 -5.80 -34.05
N GLU A 12 -22.19 -5.67 -33.50
CA GLU A 12 -22.58 -4.56 -32.62
C GLU A 12 -21.85 -4.61 -31.27
N GLN A 13 -21.52 -5.81 -30.76
CA GLN A 13 -20.71 -5.97 -29.55
C GLN A 13 -19.20 -5.84 -29.79
N LEU A 14 -18.71 -6.18 -31.00
CA LEU A 14 -17.30 -6.17 -31.37
C LEU A 14 -16.83 -4.84 -31.96
N THR A 15 -17.72 -4.04 -32.55
CA THR A 15 -17.36 -2.78 -33.22
C THR A 15 -17.80 -1.58 -32.41
N ILE A 16 -16.91 -0.61 -32.27
CA ILE A 16 -17.25 0.73 -31.77
C ILE A 16 -17.77 1.56 -32.94
N ASP A 17 -18.81 2.37 -32.71
CA ASP A 17 -19.26 3.29 -33.74
C ASP A 17 -18.10 4.24 -34.14
N PRO A 18 -17.76 4.36 -35.44
CA PRO A 18 -16.57 5.10 -35.88
C PRO A 18 -16.52 6.56 -35.41
N TRP A 19 -17.68 7.21 -35.27
CA TRP A 19 -17.81 8.58 -34.81
C TRP A 19 -17.41 8.78 -33.33
N ARG A 20 -17.31 7.70 -32.57
CA ARG A 20 -16.99 7.71 -31.13
C ARG A 20 -15.52 7.53 -30.84
N ILE A 21 -14.78 6.96 -31.78
CA ILE A 21 -13.33 6.75 -31.67
C ILE A 21 -12.62 8.06 -31.26
N PRO A 22 -12.89 9.23 -31.87
CA PRO A 22 -12.23 10.48 -31.46
C PRO A 22 -12.57 10.92 -30.04
N VAL A 23 -13.82 10.72 -29.60
CA VAL A 23 -14.28 11.09 -28.25
C VAL A 23 -13.59 10.21 -27.20
N VAL A 24 -13.52 8.90 -27.44
CA VAL A 24 -12.83 7.96 -26.54
C VAL A 24 -11.34 8.29 -26.46
N VAL A 25 -10.68 8.57 -27.58
CA VAL A 25 -9.26 8.95 -27.61
C VAL A 25 -9.03 10.25 -26.83
N LEU A 26 -9.85 11.28 -27.04
CA LEU A 26 -9.72 12.56 -26.34
C LEU A 26 -9.97 12.41 -24.82
N SER A 27 -10.99 11.63 -24.44
CA SER A 27 -11.27 11.30 -23.05
C SER A 27 -10.15 10.50 -22.40
N ALA A 28 -9.53 9.54 -23.11
CA ALA A 28 -8.40 8.77 -22.62
C ALA A 28 -7.19 9.68 -22.35
N VAL A 29 -6.84 10.55 -23.31
CA VAL A 29 -5.73 11.49 -23.18
C VAL A 29 -5.98 12.49 -22.05
N GLY A 30 -7.17 13.08 -21.99
CA GLY A 30 -7.54 14.02 -20.93
C GLY A 30 -7.53 13.39 -19.54
N THR A 31 -8.01 12.15 -19.42
CA THR A 31 -8.00 11.40 -18.16
C THR A 31 -6.57 11.04 -17.76
N TYR A 32 -5.73 10.62 -18.71
CA TYR A 32 -4.32 10.33 -18.44
C TYR A 32 -3.56 11.56 -17.94
N ILE A 33 -3.71 12.70 -18.63
CA ILE A 33 -3.07 13.97 -18.23
C ILE A 33 -3.60 14.42 -16.86
N GLY A 34 -4.91 14.37 -16.65
CA GLY A 34 -5.53 14.69 -15.36
C GLY A 34 -5.00 13.82 -14.23
N PHE A 35 -4.94 12.50 -14.44
CA PHE A 35 -4.40 11.56 -13.46
C PHE A 35 -2.92 11.83 -13.17
N LEU A 36 -2.12 12.07 -14.20
CA LEU A 36 -0.69 12.36 -14.06
C LEU A 36 -0.45 13.68 -13.32
N ALA A 37 -1.23 14.72 -13.63
CA ALA A 37 -1.19 15.99 -12.91
C ALA A 37 -1.57 15.82 -11.44
N LEU A 38 -2.64 15.08 -11.16
CA LEU A 38 -3.07 14.84 -9.79
C LEU A 38 -2.03 13.99 -9.02
N VAL A 39 -1.49 12.91 -9.59
CA VAL A 39 -0.42 12.11 -8.96
C VAL A 39 0.81 12.97 -8.65
N LYS A 40 1.16 13.90 -9.55
CA LYS A 40 2.27 14.85 -9.34
C LYS A 40 2.00 15.85 -8.21
N ILE A 41 0.75 16.30 -8.04
CA ILE A 41 0.33 17.22 -6.98
C ILE A 41 0.25 16.52 -5.61
N PHE A 42 -0.34 15.32 -5.56
CA PHE A 42 -0.58 14.57 -4.32
C PHE A 42 0.61 13.69 -3.88
N GLY A 43 1.61 13.51 -4.75
CA GLY A 43 2.98 13.15 -4.38
C GLY A 43 3.34 11.66 -4.37
N THR A 44 4.65 11.40 -4.40
CA THR A 44 5.36 10.10 -4.42
C THR A 44 5.09 9.15 -3.24
N ARG A 45 4.23 9.53 -2.28
CA ARG A 45 3.92 8.72 -1.09
C ARG A 45 3.24 7.40 -1.42
N VAL A 46 2.42 7.35 -2.47
CA VAL A 46 1.74 6.12 -2.92
C VAL A 46 2.76 5.05 -3.35
N LEU A 47 3.97 5.43 -3.78
CA LEU A 47 4.94 4.50 -4.36
C LEU A 47 6.02 3.99 -3.39
N ALA A 48 6.23 4.63 -2.23
CA ALA A 48 7.37 4.35 -1.37
C ALA A 48 7.12 3.25 -0.31
N LYS A 49 5.90 3.15 0.22
CA LYS A 49 5.45 2.08 1.13
C LYS A 49 3.94 1.88 0.94
N MET A 50 3.55 1.06 -0.03
CA MET A 50 2.13 0.75 -0.25
C MET A 50 1.56 0.03 0.96
N THR A 51 0.71 0.71 1.72
CA THR A 51 -0.15 0.06 2.71
C THR A 51 -1.25 -0.73 1.98
N ALA A 52 -1.88 -1.69 2.66
CA ALA A 52 -3.04 -2.41 2.08
C ALA A 52 -4.17 -1.44 1.66
N PHE A 53 -4.29 -0.29 2.32
CA PHE A 53 -5.25 0.74 1.98
C PHE A 53 -4.90 1.45 0.65
N ASP A 54 -3.61 1.75 0.44
CA ASP A 54 -3.15 2.42 -0.79
C ASP A 54 -3.37 1.52 -2.02
N ALA A 55 -3.31 0.19 -1.83
CA ALA A 55 -3.66 -0.77 -2.87
C ALA A 55 -5.16 -0.73 -3.24
N VAL A 56 -6.06 -0.61 -2.26
CA VAL A 56 -7.51 -0.45 -2.52
C VAL A 56 -7.77 0.83 -3.29
N VAL A 57 -7.15 1.93 -2.87
CA VAL A 57 -7.29 3.25 -3.52
C VAL A 57 -6.77 3.23 -4.95
N LEU A 58 -5.66 2.54 -5.21
CA LEU A 58 -5.14 2.33 -6.57
C LEU A 58 -6.15 1.58 -7.46
N VAL A 59 -6.79 0.52 -6.94
CA VAL A 59 -7.84 -0.22 -7.67
C VAL A 59 -9.04 0.68 -7.97
N MET A 60 -9.46 1.50 -7.00
CA MET A 60 -10.56 2.47 -7.19
C MET A 60 -10.23 3.51 -8.27
N PHE A 61 -8.99 4.02 -8.30
CA PHE A 61 -8.52 4.93 -9.35
C PHE A 61 -8.57 4.27 -10.74
N GLY A 62 -8.11 3.02 -10.84
CA GLY A 62 -8.19 2.25 -12.09
C GLY A 62 -9.63 2.08 -12.58
N ALA A 63 -10.55 1.77 -11.67
CA ALA A 63 -11.98 1.60 -11.99
C ALA A 63 -12.61 2.91 -12.52
N VAL A 64 -12.30 4.05 -11.88
CA VAL A 64 -12.78 5.37 -12.33
C VAL A 64 -12.17 5.73 -13.69
N ALA A 65 -10.86 5.58 -13.86
CA ALA A 65 -10.19 5.88 -15.14
C ALA A 65 -10.76 5.05 -16.30
N GLY A 66 -11.02 3.75 -16.06
CA GLY A 66 -11.67 2.87 -17.03
C GLY A 66 -13.10 3.32 -17.37
N ARG A 67 -13.93 3.64 -16.36
CA ARG A 67 -15.32 4.08 -16.57
C ARG A 67 -15.42 5.39 -17.35
N VAL A 68 -14.43 6.27 -17.19
CA VAL A 68 -14.39 7.58 -17.85
C VAL A 68 -13.94 7.46 -19.30
N THR A 69 -13.03 6.52 -19.57
CA THR A 69 -12.47 6.30 -20.90
C THR A 69 -13.40 5.49 -21.79
N ILE A 70 -13.97 4.40 -21.26
CA ILE A 70 -14.72 3.39 -22.03
C ILE A 70 -16.23 3.51 -21.77
N GLY A 71 -16.63 4.40 -20.87
CA GLY A 71 -18.03 4.66 -20.54
C GLY A 71 -18.92 5.05 -21.70
N HIS A 72 -20.19 4.68 -21.65
CA HIS A 72 -21.22 5.19 -22.57
C HIS A 72 -22.16 6.14 -21.82
N PRO A 73 -22.19 7.46 -22.14
CA PRO A 73 -21.15 8.21 -22.86
C PRO A 73 -19.89 8.41 -22.00
N PRO A 74 -18.71 8.66 -22.61
CA PRO A 74 -17.49 8.96 -21.88
C PRO A 74 -17.63 10.36 -21.28
N THR A 75 -17.58 10.47 -19.95
CA THR A 75 -17.81 11.72 -19.23
C THR A 75 -16.53 12.18 -18.55
N LEU A 76 -15.67 12.89 -19.29
CA LEU A 76 -14.39 13.41 -18.79
C LEU A 76 -14.58 14.23 -17.50
N ALA A 77 -15.63 15.07 -17.44
CA ALA A 77 -15.96 15.85 -16.25
C ALA A 77 -16.26 14.97 -15.03
N ALA A 78 -17.04 13.90 -15.20
CA ALA A 78 -17.32 12.96 -14.11
C ALA A 78 -16.05 12.24 -13.65
N GLY A 79 -15.12 11.97 -14.57
CA GLY A 79 -13.81 11.41 -14.25
C GLY A 79 -12.92 12.33 -13.46
N LEU A 80 -12.79 13.58 -13.89
CA LEU A 80 -12.02 14.58 -13.16
C LEU A 80 -12.60 14.82 -11.76
N ILE A 81 -13.93 14.91 -11.64
CA ILE A 81 -14.60 15.05 -10.34
C ILE A 81 -14.36 13.81 -9.47
N GLY A 82 -14.56 12.61 -10.01
CA GLY A 82 -14.38 11.34 -9.28
C GLY A 82 -12.94 11.12 -8.81
N LEU A 83 -11.96 11.33 -9.70
CA LEU A 83 -10.54 11.25 -9.36
C LEU A 83 -10.14 12.29 -8.32
N SER A 84 -10.57 13.55 -8.50
CA SER A 84 -10.29 14.62 -7.54
C SER A 84 -10.90 14.31 -6.17
N THR A 85 -12.11 13.74 -6.13
CA THR A 85 -12.78 13.34 -4.89
C THR A 85 -12.03 12.23 -4.17
N LEU A 86 -11.64 11.17 -4.90
CA LEU A 86 -10.87 10.07 -4.34
C LEU A 86 -9.51 10.55 -3.81
N MET A 87 -8.83 11.45 -4.50
CA MET A 87 -7.55 12.00 -4.06
C MET A 87 -7.68 12.97 -2.88
N LEU A 88 -8.76 13.76 -2.83
CA LEU A 88 -9.06 14.58 -1.67
C LEU A 88 -9.32 13.72 -0.43
N LEU A 89 -10.09 12.64 -0.58
CA LEU A 89 -10.31 11.67 0.49
C LEU A 89 -8.98 11.04 0.92
N GLU A 90 -8.14 10.61 -0.02
CA GLU A 90 -6.83 10.04 0.30
C GLU A 90 -5.94 11.02 1.08
N ALA A 91 -5.93 12.29 0.68
CA ALA A 91 -5.20 13.34 1.39
C ALA A 91 -5.76 13.59 2.80
N ILE A 92 -7.08 13.63 2.97
CA ILE A 92 -7.74 13.78 4.28
C ILE A 92 -7.41 12.59 5.17
N PHE A 93 -7.57 11.35 4.68
CA PHE A 93 -7.23 10.15 5.44
C PHE A 93 -5.74 10.06 5.72
N GLY A 94 -4.88 10.49 4.81
CA GLY A 94 -3.43 10.61 5.04
C GLY A 94 -3.11 11.59 6.17
N GLN A 95 -3.79 12.74 6.22
CA GLN A 95 -3.61 13.73 7.28
C GLN A 95 -4.20 13.29 8.62
N ILE A 96 -5.36 12.62 8.62
CA ILE A 96 -5.95 12.00 9.81
C ILE A 96 -5.00 10.91 10.35
N ARG A 97 -4.43 10.06 9.49
CA ARG A 97 -3.42 9.07 9.89
C ARG A 97 -2.17 9.70 10.51
N ARG A 98 -1.84 10.95 10.13
CA ARG A 98 -0.72 11.72 10.67
C ARG A 98 -1.04 12.43 12.00
N PHE A 99 -2.24 13.00 12.12
CA PHE A 99 -2.67 13.74 13.33
C PHE A 99 -3.24 12.83 14.41
N SER A 100 -3.82 11.71 14.01
CA SER A 100 -4.36 10.77 14.96
C SER A 100 -3.21 10.07 15.65
N ARG A 101 -2.98 10.49 16.89
CA ARG A 101 -2.38 9.69 17.97
C ARG A 101 -3.03 8.29 18.15
N PHE A 102 -3.99 7.88 17.30
CA PHE A 102 -4.49 6.49 17.14
C PHE A 102 -3.50 5.50 16.50
N GLN A 103 -2.22 5.86 16.33
CA GLN A 103 -1.22 4.85 15.95
C GLN A 103 -1.14 3.70 16.96
N HIS A 104 -1.55 3.92 18.22
CA HIS A 104 -1.55 2.87 19.25
C HIS A 104 -2.75 1.92 19.23
N THR A 105 -3.89 2.32 18.68
CA THR A 105 -5.13 1.51 18.75
C THR A 105 -5.48 0.81 17.44
N LEU A 106 -5.07 1.35 16.28
CA LEU A 106 -5.39 0.75 14.97
C LEU A 106 -4.20 0.06 14.28
N ASN A 107 -2.97 0.54 14.48
CA ASN A 107 -1.78 -0.01 13.81
C ASN A 107 -0.91 -0.91 14.71
N GLY A 108 -1.25 -1.05 16.00
CA GLY A 108 -0.42 -1.80 16.94
C GLY A 108 0.83 -1.01 17.38
N ARG A 109 1.32 -1.30 18.59
CA ARG A 109 2.57 -0.74 19.11
C ARG A 109 3.74 -1.56 18.55
N SER A 110 4.93 -0.96 18.35
CA SER A 110 6.11 -1.75 18.00
C SER A 110 6.52 -2.65 19.17
N HIS A 111 6.92 -3.89 18.89
CA HIS A 111 7.27 -4.89 19.91
C HIS A 111 8.67 -5.44 19.68
N VAL A 112 9.51 -5.47 20.71
CA VAL A 112 10.75 -6.26 20.68
C VAL A 112 10.37 -7.73 20.70
N VAL A 113 10.77 -8.48 19.68
CA VAL A 113 10.46 -9.91 19.54
C VAL A 113 11.69 -10.81 19.72
N MET A 114 12.88 -10.23 19.66
CA MET A 114 14.16 -10.89 19.86
C MET A 114 15.18 -9.88 20.40
N ALA A 115 16.02 -10.29 21.33
CA ALA A 115 17.11 -9.48 21.87
C ALA A 115 18.33 -10.37 22.14
N HIS A 116 19.54 -9.88 21.84
CA HIS A 116 20.83 -10.54 22.09
C HIS A 116 20.89 -12.00 21.63
N GLY A 117 20.42 -12.28 20.41
CA GLY A 117 20.38 -13.65 19.88
C GLY A 117 19.25 -14.53 20.41
N GLU A 118 18.47 -14.07 21.39
CA GLU A 118 17.40 -14.84 22.03
C GLU A 118 16.01 -14.38 21.60
N ILE A 119 15.16 -15.36 21.27
CA ILE A 119 13.78 -15.12 20.85
C ILE A 119 12.88 -14.99 22.08
N ILE A 120 12.11 -13.90 22.16
CA ILE A 120 11.22 -13.62 23.28
C ILE A 120 9.87 -14.28 23.00
N THR A 121 9.73 -15.55 23.41
CA THR A 121 8.55 -16.40 23.13
C THR A 121 7.23 -15.75 23.51
N GLU A 122 7.19 -15.01 24.62
CA GLU A 122 5.97 -14.30 25.03
C GLU A 122 5.53 -13.22 24.04
N GLN A 123 6.49 -12.52 23.43
CA GLN A 123 6.22 -11.47 22.45
C GLN A 123 5.80 -12.08 21.12
N LEU A 124 6.38 -13.22 20.72
CA LEU A 124 5.89 -13.97 19.55
C LEU A 124 4.41 -14.37 19.71
N ARG A 125 4.02 -14.87 20.90
CA ARG A 125 2.61 -15.22 21.17
C ARG A 125 1.69 -14.01 21.11
N LYS A 126 2.10 -12.88 21.70
CA LYS A 126 1.31 -11.62 21.70
C LYS A 126 1.14 -11.06 20.28
N THR A 127 2.16 -11.17 19.45
CA THR A 127 2.20 -10.62 18.09
C THR A 127 1.75 -11.61 17.01
N ARG A 128 1.46 -12.87 17.39
CA ARG A 128 1.10 -13.99 16.50
C ARG A 128 2.18 -14.31 15.45
N LEU A 129 3.44 -13.99 15.75
CA LEU A 129 4.57 -14.38 14.92
C LEU A 129 4.99 -15.82 15.21
N SER A 130 5.40 -16.52 14.16
CA SER A 130 6.00 -17.83 14.26
C SER A 130 7.53 -17.74 14.35
N TYR A 131 8.18 -18.77 14.87
CA TYR A 131 9.64 -18.90 14.79
C TYR A 131 10.16 -18.89 13.34
N SER A 132 9.36 -19.34 12.38
CA SER A 132 9.70 -19.27 10.95
C SER A 132 9.79 -17.84 10.45
N ASP A 133 8.94 -16.94 10.93
CA ASP A 133 8.94 -15.52 10.52
C ASP A 133 10.22 -14.84 11.00
N VAL A 134 10.65 -15.12 12.23
CA VAL A 134 11.93 -14.64 12.78
C VAL A 134 13.09 -15.14 11.94
N ARG A 135 13.17 -16.44 11.65
CA ARG A 135 14.23 -17.01 10.79
C ARG A 135 14.21 -16.45 9.37
N LEU A 136 13.03 -16.19 8.82
CA LEU A 136 12.89 -15.55 7.51
C LEU A 136 13.44 -14.11 7.55
N ALA A 137 13.11 -13.34 8.58
CA ALA A 137 13.60 -11.98 8.75
C ALA A 137 15.13 -11.91 8.89
N VAL A 138 15.74 -12.82 9.69
CA VAL A 138 17.21 -12.91 9.81
C VAL A 138 17.87 -13.20 8.45
N ARG A 139 17.32 -14.13 7.66
CA ARG A 139 17.84 -14.42 6.31
C ARG A 139 17.66 -13.24 5.35
N ARG A 140 16.50 -12.56 5.38
CA ARG A 140 16.25 -11.35 4.58
C ARG A 140 17.19 -10.21 4.94
N ALA A 141 17.56 -10.11 6.22
CA ALA A 141 18.55 -9.15 6.68
C ALA A 141 19.99 -9.51 6.25
N GLY A 142 20.23 -10.68 5.63
CA GLY A 142 21.55 -11.13 5.22
C GLY A 142 22.43 -11.62 6.37
N LEU A 143 21.81 -12.19 7.40
CA LEU A 143 22.49 -12.77 8.57
C LEU A 143 22.43 -14.30 8.51
N ALA A 144 23.51 -14.94 8.95
CA ALA A 144 23.66 -16.40 8.89
C ALA A 144 23.22 -17.10 10.19
N SER A 145 23.12 -16.35 11.30
CA SER A 145 22.77 -16.89 12.61
C SER A 145 21.94 -15.90 13.42
N LEU A 146 21.09 -16.44 14.32
CA LEU A 146 20.33 -15.65 15.27
C LEU A 146 21.23 -14.85 16.22
N SER A 147 22.38 -15.41 16.60
CA SER A 147 23.38 -14.73 17.45
C SER A 147 23.85 -13.38 16.91
N GLN A 148 23.82 -13.18 15.59
CA GLN A 148 24.24 -11.92 14.95
C GLN A 148 23.19 -10.80 15.06
N VAL A 149 22.07 -11.05 15.72
CA VAL A 149 20.97 -10.10 15.92
C VAL A 149 21.03 -9.53 17.33
N GLN A 150 21.29 -8.23 17.43
CA GLN A 150 21.25 -7.48 18.68
C GLN A 150 19.82 -7.29 19.18
N CYS A 151 18.92 -6.87 18.29
CA CYS A 151 17.49 -6.87 18.56
C CYS A 151 16.69 -6.94 17.28
N MET A 152 15.48 -7.46 17.40
CA MET A 152 14.48 -7.47 16.34
C MET A 152 13.20 -6.83 16.86
N ILE A 153 12.69 -5.86 16.11
CA ILE A 153 11.49 -5.09 16.45
C ILE A 153 10.44 -5.36 15.39
N LEU A 154 9.25 -5.80 15.81
CA LEU A 154 8.06 -5.84 14.97
C LEU A 154 7.49 -4.44 14.89
N GLU A 155 7.40 -3.92 13.66
CA GLU A 155 6.81 -2.62 13.37
C GLU A 155 5.29 -2.71 13.19
N PRO A 156 4.56 -1.59 13.35
CA PRO A 156 3.11 -1.51 13.12
C PRO A 156 2.70 -1.89 11.68
N THR A 157 3.64 -1.81 10.73
CA THR A 157 3.44 -2.26 9.33
C THR A 157 3.41 -3.78 9.19
N GLY A 158 3.82 -4.53 10.22
CA GLY A 158 4.06 -5.97 10.17
C GLY A 158 5.48 -6.33 9.73
N ASP A 159 6.32 -5.35 9.41
CA ASP A 159 7.71 -5.58 9.06
C ASP A 159 8.56 -5.87 10.30
N LEU A 160 9.60 -6.68 10.13
CA LEU A 160 10.58 -6.97 11.16
C LEU A 160 11.87 -6.18 10.91
N SER A 161 12.11 -5.17 11.74
CA SER A 161 13.35 -4.41 11.78
C SER A 161 14.43 -5.23 12.50
N VAL A 162 15.56 -5.50 11.83
CA VAL A 162 16.66 -6.31 12.37
C VAL A 162 17.87 -5.42 12.61
N ILE A 163 18.30 -5.30 13.86
CA ILE A 163 19.52 -4.57 14.25
C ILE A 163 20.60 -5.60 14.54
N ARG A 164 21.74 -5.45 13.86
CA ARG A 164 22.88 -6.36 13.94
C ARG A 164 23.66 -6.13 15.23
N GLU A 165 24.29 -7.19 15.72
CA GLU A 165 25.25 -7.11 16.82
C GLU A 165 26.37 -6.10 16.53
N GLY A 166 26.74 -5.30 17.53
CA GLY A 166 27.80 -4.29 17.43
C GLY A 166 27.35 -2.93 16.88
N VAL A 167 26.07 -2.77 16.55
CA VAL A 167 25.52 -1.48 16.13
C VAL A 167 25.06 -0.69 17.36
N SER A 168 25.68 0.47 17.60
CA SER A 168 25.23 1.41 18.63
C SER A 168 23.83 1.92 18.29
N MET A 169 22.89 1.79 19.23
CA MET A 169 21.53 2.27 19.06
C MET A 169 21.33 3.59 19.81
N ASP A 170 20.79 4.58 19.11
CA ASP A 170 20.29 5.79 19.74
C ASP A 170 19.03 5.45 20.56
N PRO A 171 19.00 5.72 21.89
CA PRO A 171 17.82 5.48 22.72
C PRO A 171 16.55 6.18 22.22
N GLU A 172 16.68 7.25 21.44
CA GLU A 172 15.55 7.95 20.85
C GLU A 172 14.77 7.06 19.86
N LEU A 173 15.43 6.12 19.17
CA LEU A 173 14.79 5.18 18.23
C LEU A 173 13.93 4.12 18.94
N LEU A 174 14.14 3.92 20.24
CA LEU A 174 13.42 2.92 21.03
C LEU A 174 12.22 3.52 21.79
N LYS A 175 11.98 4.84 21.65
CA LYS A 175 10.80 5.49 22.22
C LYS A 175 9.53 4.84 21.66
N ASN A 176 8.57 4.55 22.53
CA ASN A 176 7.28 3.91 22.23
C ASN A 176 7.36 2.44 21.77
N VAL A 177 8.54 1.81 21.75
CA VAL A 177 8.66 0.36 21.57
C VAL A 177 8.29 -0.35 22.89
N ALA A 178 7.57 -1.46 22.83
CA ALA A 178 7.29 -2.31 23.99
C ALA A 178 8.34 -3.44 24.08
N GLY A 179 8.81 -3.77 25.28
CA GLY A 179 9.85 -4.80 25.45
C GLY A 179 11.28 -4.25 25.34
N VAL A 180 11.49 -2.95 25.51
CA VAL A 180 12.84 -2.34 25.48
C VAL A 180 13.69 -2.85 26.65
N GLU A 181 13.04 -3.26 27.74
CA GLU A 181 13.66 -3.93 28.89
C GLU A 181 14.41 -5.22 28.53
N TYR A 182 14.07 -5.89 27.42
CA TYR A 182 14.83 -7.07 26.96
C TYR A 182 16.15 -6.69 26.27
N ILE A 183 16.29 -5.45 25.79
CA ILE A 183 17.48 -4.94 25.11
C ILE A 183 18.51 -4.42 26.12
N TYR A 184 18.05 -3.78 27.19
CA TYR A 184 18.88 -3.27 28.28
C TYR A 184 18.42 -3.90 29.62
N PRO A 185 18.79 -5.15 29.89
CA PRO A 185 18.45 -5.84 31.15
C PRO A 185 19.14 -5.23 32.37
#